data_AF-A0A1R4KNH6-F1
#
_entry.id   AF-A0A1R4KNH6-F1
#
_cell.length_a   1.000
_cell.length_b   1.000
_cell.length_c   1.000
_cell.angle_alpha   90.00
_cell.angle_beta   90.00
_cell.angle_gamma   90.00
#
_symmetry.space_group_name_H-M   'P 1'
#
loop_
_entity.id
_entity.type
_entity.pdbx_description
1 polymer ?
#
loop_
_entity_poly.entity_id
_entity_poly.type
_entity_poly.pdbx_seq_one_letter_code
_entity_poly.pdbx_strand_id
1 'polypeptide(L)'
;MMALSHPGEEDDMTFIQTFGRTFGTKRVNVTPGAEAPGRNVEVFDGLVQPKSVDFNVDTPIYVGDQLTWDDPRGGQQHVYATHVDVLDAGSRNMRHISVKWAKTPPVPASPSGNGHVIVVNGSNVNIALEGSTITQQVPVAAGYEQLADAVGRALALIEATQGIDPDEVDAAREAATLVVEEAAKTEPDPRVLKKLLLPLRGVLTSAANSGAGAAASALITQLMT
;
A
#
# COMPACT_ATOMS: atom_id res chain seq x y z
N MET A 1 -34.97 46.69 6.58
CA MET A 1 -33.89 46.20 7.45
C MET A 1 -33.19 45.09 6.67
N MET A 2 -32.20 45.44 5.84
CA MET A 2 -31.44 44.49 5.02
C MET A 2 -30.17 44.15 5.77
N ALA A 3 -29.97 42.86 6.08
CA ALA A 3 -28.75 42.38 6.70
C ALA A 3 -27.60 42.52 5.70
N LEU A 4 -26.60 43.31 6.07
CA LEU A 4 -25.34 43.44 5.35
C LEU A 4 -24.49 42.20 5.67
N SER A 5 -24.39 41.28 4.71
CA SER A 5 -23.44 40.17 4.74
C SER A 5 -22.03 40.74 4.78
N HIS A 6 -21.26 40.40 5.82
CA HIS A 6 -19.88 40.87 6.02
C HIS A 6 -18.94 40.08 5.09
N PRO A 7 -18.27 40.71 4.10
CA PRO A 7 -17.46 40.02 3.10
C PRO A 7 -16.08 39.58 3.62
N GLY A 8 -15.90 39.42 4.93
CA GLY A 8 -14.61 39.10 5.56
C GLY A 8 -14.55 37.78 6.33
N GLU A 9 -15.69 37.14 6.62
CA GLU A 9 -15.71 35.84 7.35
C GLU A 9 -15.52 34.63 6.42
N GLU A 10 -15.88 34.74 5.13
CA GLU A 10 -15.82 33.60 4.19
C GLU A 10 -14.40 33.21 3.77
N ASP A 11 -13.46 34.15 3.77
CA ASP A 11 -12.07 33.91 3.37
C ASP A 11 -11.25 33.19 4.44
N ASP A 12 -11.71 33.21 5.69
CA ASP A 12 -10.99 32.59 6.82
C ASP A 12 -11.54 31.21 7.22
N MET A 13 -12.69 30.82 6.66
CA MET A 13 -13.30 29.52 6.90
C MET A 13 -12.56 28.40 6.14
N THR A 14 -12.40 27.27 6.82
CA THR A 14 -11.91 26.03 6.22
C THR A 14 -12.97 25.40 5.32
N PHE A 15 -12.55 24.53 4.40
CA PHE A 15 -13.46 23.84 3.47
C PHE A 15 -14.66 23.21 4.18
N ILE A 16 -14.43 22.46 5.25
CA ILE A 16 -15.52 21.79 6.00
C ILE A 16 -16.47 22.79 6.66
N GLN A 17 -15.99 23.95 7.12
CA GLN A 17 -16.86 24.98 7.67
C GLN A 17 -17.78 25.58 6.61
N THR A 18 -17.27 25.83 5.41
CA THR A 18 -18.05 26.41 4.31
C THR A 18 -19.00 25.39 3.68
N PHE A 19 -18.47 24.25 3.23
CA PHE A 19 -19.24 23.24 2.50
C PHE A 19 -20.05 22.33 3.44
N GLY A 20 -19.53 22.04 4.63
CA GLY A 20 -20.22 21.21 5.62
C GLY A 20 -21.49 21.85 6.17
N ARG A 21 -21.56 23.19 6.27
CA ARG A 21 -22.80 23.90 6.61
C ARG A 21 -23.89 23.74 5.55
N THR A 22 -23.49 23.61 4.28
CA THR A 22 -24.40 23.55 3.14
C THR A 22 -24.88 22.12 2.87
N PHE A 23 -23.97 21.15 2.95
CA PHE A 23 -24.22 19.77 2.52
C PHE A 23 -24.30 18.76 3.68
N GLY A 24 -24.00 19.20 4.90
CA GLY A 24 -23.88 18.34 6.08
C GLY A 24 -22.55 17.60 6.14
N THR A 25 -22.11 17.24 7.35
CA THR A 25 -20.89 16.46 7.59
C THR A 25 -21.20 15.22 8.40
N LYS A 26 -20.27 14.27 8.39
CA LYS A 26 -20.25 13.14 9.32
C LYS A 26 -18.95 13.14 10.10
N ARG A 27 -19.03 12.65 11.34
CA ARG A 27 -17.83 12.28 12.10
C ARG A 27 -17.25 10.99 11.53
N VAL A 28 -16.02 11.06 11.08
CA VAL A 28 -15.28 9.95 10.48
C VAL A 28 -14.13 9.58 11.42
N ASN A 29 -14.17 8.35 11.92
CA ASN A 29 -13.04 7.76 12.65
C ASN A 29 -12.01 7.27 11.63
N VAL A 30 -10.78 7.75 11.76
CA VAL A 30 -9.64 7.40 10.93
C VAL A 30 -8.73 6.50 11.75
N THR A 31 -8.70 5.22 11.36
CA THR A 31 -7.79 4.24 11.95
C THR A 31 -6.59 4.08 11.01
N PRO A 32 -5.37 4.33 11.47
CA PRO A 32 -4.18 4.24 10.64
C PRO A 32 -4.01 2.87 10.00
N GLY A 33 -3.59 2.86 8.73
CA GLY A 33 -3.22 1.64 8.01
C GLY A 33 -1.96 0.99 8.58
N ALA A 34 -1.68 -0.25 8.15
CA ALA A 34 -0.51 -1.01 8.58
C ALA A 34 0.84 -0.34 8.27
N GLU A 35 0.86 0.60 7.31
CA GLU A 35 2.05 1.36 6.91
C GLU A 35 2.47 2.42 7.95
N ALA A 36 1.57 2.79 8.88
CA ALA A 36 1.85 3.80 9.91
C ALA A 36 1.36 3.34 11.32
N PRO A 37 1.92 2.24 11.87
CA PRO A 37 1.40 1.59 13.08
C PRO A 37 1.57 2.42 14.38
N GLY A 38 2.31 3.53 14.33
CA GLY A 38 2.52 4.42 15.47
C GLY A 38 1.51 5.57 15.60
N ARG A 39 0.55 5.70 14.66
CA ARG A 39 -0.46 6.75 14.71
C ARG A 39 -1.65 6.31 15.56
N ASN A 40 -2.27 7.27 16.26
CA ASN A 40 -3.49 7.03 17.02
C ASN A 40 -4.73 7.10 16.12
N VAL A 41 -5.81 6.47 16.55
CA VAL A 41 -7.13 6.66 15.94
C VAL A 41 -7.60 8.07 16.24
N GLU A 42 -7.97 8.81 15.19
CA GLU A 42 -8.43 10.20 15.29
C GLU A 42 -9.80 10.36 14.64
N VAL A 43 -10.53 11.41 15.02
CA VAL A 43 -11.88 11.65 14.53
C VAL A 43 -11.93 13.03 13.87
N PHE A 44 -12.39 13.06 12.62
CA PHE A 44 -12.50 14.30 11.85
C PHE A 44 -13.91 14.45 11.28
N ASP A 45 -14.31 15.69 11.06
CA ASP A 45 -15.51 15.98 10.28
C ASP A 45 -15.19 15.84 8.79
N GLY A 46 -15.96 15.00 8.10
CA GLY A 46 -15.81 14.74 6.67
C GLY A 46 -17.12 14.96 5.91
N LEU A 47 -17.02 15.51 4.71
CA LEU A 47 -18.12 15.55 3.75
C LEU A 47 -18.18 14.21 3.00
N VAL A 48 -19.06 13.32 3.45
CA VAL A 48 -19.17 11.96 2.89
C VAL A 48 -19.99 11.97 1.61
N GLN A 49 -19.36 11.55 0.51
CA GLN A 49 -19.96 11.40 -0.80
C GLN A 49 -20.03 9.91 -1.21
N PRO A 50 -20.78 9.54 -2.27
CA PRO A 50 -20.92 8.15 -2.70
C PRO A 50 -19.63 7.43 -3.08
N LYS A 51 -18.56 8.17 -3.44
CA LYS A 51 -17.26 7.61 -3.90
C LYS A 51 -16.05 8.31 -3.27
N SER A 52 -16.27 9.32 -2.43
CA SER A 52 -15.20 10.02 -1.76
C SER A 52 -15.62 10.52 -0.38
N VAL A 53 -14.64 10.91 0.42
CA VAL A 53 -14.86 11.72 1.61
C VAL A 53 -13.89 12.89 1.53
N ASP A 54 -14.40 14.11 1.66
CA ASP A 54 -13.57 15.30 1.65
C ASP A 54 -13.31 15.78 3.08
N PHE A 55 -12.10 16.28 3.32
CA PHE A 55 -11.62 16.76 4.63
C PHE A 55 -10.90 18.10 4.49
N ASN A 56 -10.65 18.77 5.61
CA ASN A 56 -9.76 19.94 5.62
C ASN A 56 -8.34 19.54 5.20
N VAL A 57 -7.63 20.46 4.54
CA VAL A 57 -6.32 20.17 3.93
C VAL A 57 -5.23 19.74 4.93
N ASP A 58 -5.35 20.12 6.19
CA ASP A 58 -4.41 19.78 7.25
C ASP A 58 -4.72 18.42 7.93
N THR A 59 -5.74 17.70 7.44
CA THR A 59 -6.15 16.42 8.03
C THR A 59 -5.16 15.32 7.64
N PRO A 60 -4.53 14.61 8.60
CA PRO A 60 -3.55 13.58 8.29
C PRO A 60 -4.23 12.28 7.82
N ILE A 61 -4.63 12.23 6.54
CA ILE A 61 -5.18 11.03 5.89
C ILE A 61 -4.17 10.48 4.88
N TYR A 62 -3.97 9.16 4.91
CA TYR A 62 -3.08 8.45 4.00
C TYR A 62 -3.80 7.29 3.32
N VAL A 63 -3.26 6.85 2.18
CA VAL A 63 -3.73 5.62 1.53
C VAL A 63 -3.53 4.46 2.50
N GLY A 64 -4.53 3.57 2.57
CA GLY A 64 -4.53 2.43 3.51
C GLY A 64 -5.23 2.71 4.84
N ASP A 65 -5.47 3.98 5.20
CA ASP A 65 -6.24 4.32 6.41
C ASP A 65 -7.67 3.78 6.30
N GLN A 66 -8.19 3.24 7.41
CA GLN A 66 -9.58 2.81 7.50
C GLN A 66 -10.44 3.97 7.99
N LEU A 67 -11.51 4.26 7.23
CA LEU A 67 -12.48 5.30 7.53
C LEU A 67 -13.79 4.66 7.98
N THR A 68 -14.31 5.12 9.12
CA THR A 68 -15.57 4.60 9.69
C THR A 68 -16.52 5.73 10.08
N TRP A 69 -17.78 5.61 9.70
CA TRP A 69 -18.84 6.56 10.08
C TRP A 69 -20.21 5.88 10.19
N ASP A 70 -21.18 6.52 10.84
CA ASP A 70 -22.52 5.96 11.04
C ASP A 70 -23.34 5.93 9.73
N ASP A 71 -23.99 4.78 9.45
CA ASP A 71 -24.94 4.63 8.35
C ASP A 71 -26.37 4.96 8.84
N PRO A 72 -27.13 5.84 8.15
CA PRO A 72 -28.49 6.21 8.55
C PRO A 72 -29.47 5.02 8.58
N ARG A 73 -29.15 3.88 7.95
CA ARG A 73 -29.93 2.64 8.01
C ARG A 73 -29.65 1.80 9.26
N GLY A 74 -28.73 2.25 10.11
CA GLY A 74 -28.22 1.51 11.27
C GLY A 74 -26.88 0.84 10.98
N GLY A 75 -26.00 0.82 11.99
CA GLY A 75 -24.65 0.28 11.89
C GLY A 75 -23.60 1.31 11.44
N GLN A 76 -22.39 0.82 11.18
CA GLN A 76 -21.27 1.63 10.72
C GLN A 76 -20.86 1.22 9.31
N GLN A 77 -20.57 2.23 8.49
CA GLN A 77 -19.91 2.05 7.21
C GLN A 77 -18.41 1.99 7.47
N HIS A 78 -17.77 0.92 7.01
CA HIS A 78 -16.32 0.74 7.07
C HIS A 78 -15.76 0.70 5.65
N VAL A 79 -14.78 1.54 5.37
CA VAL A 79 -14.10 1.62 4.07
C VAL A 79 -12.62 1.92 4.27
N TYR A 80 -11.85 1.77 3.21
CA TYR A 80 -10.42 2.06 3.19
C TYR A 80 -10.13 3.20 2.21
N ALA A 81 -9.24 4.10 2.59
CA ALA A 81 -8.71 5.15 1.73
C ALA A 81 -7.86 4.50 0.63
N THR A 82 -8.28 4.61 -0.63
CA THR A 82 -7.57 4.03 -1.78
C THR A 82 -6.79 5.06 -2.57
N HIS A 83 -7.19 6.32 -2.50
CA HIS A 83 -6.52 7.43 -3.16
C HIS A 83 -6.76 8.71 -2.36
N VAL A 84 -5.74 9.56 -2.25
CA VAL A 84 -5.80 10.81 -1.50
C VAL A 84 -5.31 11.94 -2.40
N ASP A 85 -6.25 12.74 -2.89
CA ASP A 85 -5.96 13.96 -3.65
C ASP A 85 -5.81 15.13 -2.67
N VAL A 86 -4.66 15.81 -2.68
CA VAL A 86 -4.42 17.00 -1.86
C VAL A 86 -4.57 18.24 -2.73
N LEU A 87 -5.67 18.97 -2.57
CA LEU A 87 -5.93 20.21 -3.28
C LEU A 87 -5.50 21.38 -2.40
N ASP A 88 -4.23 21.74 -2.50
CA ASP A 88 -3.60 22.73 -1.62
C ASP A 88 -3.40 24.12 -2.24
N ALA A 89 -4.11 24.42 -3.33
CA ALA A 89 -3.99 25.67 -4.07
C ALA A 89 -5.31 26.47 -4.04
N GLY A 90 -5.20 27.79 -4.07
CA GLY A 90 -6.35 28.71 -4.12
C GLY A 90 -6.79 29.22 -2.74
N SER A 91 -8.05 29.65 -2.66
CA SER A 91 -8.64 30.19 -1.44
C SER A 91 -8.75 29.12 -0.34
N ARG A 92 -8.64 29.53 0.92
CA ARG A 92 -8.62 28.62 2.08
C ARG A 92 -9.85 27.73 2.18
N ASN A 93 -11.01 28.27 1.81
CA ASN A 93 -12.28 27.54 1.77
C ASN A 93 -12.37 26.51 0.62
N MET A 94 -11.47 26.55 -0.37
CA MET A 94 -11.38 25.60 -1.47
C MET A 94 -10.27 24.56 -1.27
N ARG A 95 -9.33 24.82 -0.35
CA ARG A 95 -8.25 23.88 -0.02
C ARG A 95 -8.79 22.71 0.79
N HIS A 96 -8.67 21.50 0.26
CA HIS A 96 -9.21 20.29 0.87
C HIS A 96 -8.45 19.05 0.44
N ILE A 97 -8.67 17.97 1.17
CA ILE A 97 -8.27 16.63 0.75
C ILE A 97 -9.52 15.92 0.23
N SER A 98 -9.44 15.28 -0.94
CA SER A 98 -10.48 14.36 -1.43
C SER A 98 -9.98 12.93 -1.38
N VAL A 99 -10.61 12.10 -0.55
CA VAL A 99 -10.21 10.70 -0.35
C VAL A 99 -11.15 9.80 -1.12
N LYS A 100 -10.66 9.10 -2.15
CA LYS A 100 -11.42 8.00 -2.77
C LYS A 100 -11.33 6.77 -1.87
N TRP A 101 -12.42 6.02 -1.80
CA TRP A 101 -12.51 4.87 -0.91
C TRP A 101 -13.09 3.64 -1.57
N ALA A 102 -12.75 2.48 -1.00
CA ALA A 102 -13.32 1.18 -1.36
C ALA A 102 -13.71 0.39 -0.10
N LYS A 103 -14.63 -0.56 -0.25
CA LYS A 103 -15.01 -1.48 0.84
C LYS A 103 -13.95 -2.53 1.13
N THR A 104 -13.07 -2.77 0.17
CA THR A 104 -11.91 -3.66 0.29
C THR A 104 -10.66 -2.83 0.55
N PRO A 105 -9.73 -3.32 1.38
CA PRO A 105 -8.47 -2.63 1.60
C PRO A 105 -7.72 -2.43 0.28
N PRO A 106 -7.06 -1.27 0.08
CA PRO A 106 -6.20 -1.08 -1.08
C PRO A 106 -5.13 -2.17 -1.08
N VAL A 107 -4.99 -2.84 -2.21
CA VAL A 107 -3.84 -3.69 -2.46
C VAL A 107 -2.64 -2.74 -2.54
N PRO A 108 -1.51 -3.00 -1.84
CA PRO A 108 -0.32 -2.17 -1.94
C PRO A 108 -0.01 -1.91 -3.41
N ALA A 109 0.16 -0.63 -3.77
CA ALA A 109 0.51 -0.28 -5.14
C ALA A 109 1.82 -0.99 -5.48
N SER A 110 1.77 -1.91 -6.45
CA SER A 110 2.97 -2.46 -7.05
C SER A 110 3.83 -1.28 -7.53
N PRO A 111 5.12 -1.19 -7.18
CA PRO A 111 5.98 -0.12 -7.67
C PRO A 111 5.85 -0.07 -9.20
N SER A 112 5.64 1.12 -9.76
CA SER A 112 5.52 1.33 -11.20
C SER A 112 6.88 1.14 -11.86
N GLY A 113 7.33 -0.10 -11.94
CA GLY A 113 8.34 -0.57 -12.87
C GLY A 113 7.63 -1.43 -13.90
N ASN A 114 8.08 -1.35 -15.16
CA ASN A 114 7.72 -2.34 -16.19
C ASN A 114 8.40 -3.67 -15.84
N GLY A 115 7.96 -4.32 -14.77
CA GLY A 115 8.59 -5.50 -14.21
C GLY A 115 7.61 -6.25 -13.32
N HIS A 116 7.67 -7.57 -13.41
CA HIS A 116 6.90 -8.51 -12.60
C HIS A 116 7.02 -8.15 -11.10
N VAL A 117 5.90 -7.88 -10.44
CA VAL A 117 5.90 -7.57 -9.01
C VAL A 117 5.36 -8.75 -8.23
N ILE A 118 6.18 -9.26 -7.32
CA ILE A 118 5.81 -10.29 -6.36
C ILE A 118 5.63 -9.61 -5.01
N VAL A 119 4.39 -9.47 -4.56
CA VAL A 119 4.09 -8.95 -3.22
C VAL A 119 3.67 -10.13 -2.35
N VAL A 120 4.49 -10.43 -1.34
CA VAL A 120 4.17 -11.47 -0.34
C VAL A 120 3.50 -10.79 0.86
N ASN A 121 2.29 -11.23 1.20
CA ASN A 121 1.55 -10.75 2.38
C ASN A 121 1.05 -11.95 3.19
N GLY A 122 1.73 -12.24 4.30
CA GLY A 122 1.43 -13.39 5.15
C GLY A 122 1.53 -14.70 4.38
N SER A 123 0.45 -15.48 4.33
CA SER A 123 0.37 -16.78 3.62
C SER A 123 0.05 -16.66 2.13
N ASN A 124 -0.05 -15.44 1.58
CA ASN A 124 -0.47 -15.22 0.20
C ASN A 124 0.64 -14.51 -0.58
N VAL A 125 0.82 -14.92 -1.83
CA VAL A 125 1.68 -14.20 -2.77
C VAL A 125 0.82 -13.65 -3.91
N ASN A 126 0.97 -12.36 -4.15
CA ASN A 126 0.41 -11.67 -5.29
C ASN A 126 1.49 -11.57 -6.36
N ILE A 127 1.31 -12.26 -7.48
CA ILE A 127 2.18 -12.15 -8.65
C ILE A 127 1.45 -11.27 -9.67
N ALA A 128 2.03 -10.13 -10.01
CA ALA A 128 1.60 -9.31 -11.14
C ALA A 128 2.49 -9.66 -12.35
N LEU A 129 1.92 -10.33 -13.36
CA LEU A 129 2.57 -10.57 -14.65
C LEU A 129 2.08 -9.53 -15.67
N GLU A 130 3.02 -8.98 -16.44
CA GLU A 130 2.89 -7.99 -17.52
C GLU A 130 1.48 -7.48 -17.87
N GLY A 131 1.27 -6.17 -17.69
CA GLY A 131 0.27 -5.39 -18.44
C GLY A 131 -1.19 -5.74 -18.23
N SER A 132 -1.52 -6.74 -17.42
CA SER A 132 -2.88 -7.07 -17.02
C SER A 132 -2.96 -7.15 -15.50
N THR A 133 -4.06 -6.57 -15.02
CA THR A 133 -4.58 -6.59 -13.65
C THR A 133 -4.09 -7.77 -12.82
N ILE A 134 -3.64 -7.53 -11.58
CA ILE A 134 -3.33 -8.53 -10.53
C ILE A 134 -4.25 -9.76 -10.67
N THR A 135 -3.76 -10.86 -11.26
CA THR A 135 -4.66 -11.94 -11.70
C THR A 135 -4.87 -13.03 -10.65
N GLN A 136 -4.08 -13.12 -9.58
CA GLN A 136 -4.30 -14.21 -8.63
C GLN A 136 -3.62 -13.97 -7.28
N GLN A 137 -4.41 -14.00 -6.21
CA GLN A 137 -3.94 -14.43 -4.90
C GLN A 137 -3.66 -15.93 -5.05
N VAL A 138 -2.39 -16.30 -5.22
CA VAL A 138 -2.06 -17.73 -5.28
C VAL A 138 -1.81 -18.20 -3.85
N PRO A 139 -2.63 -19.13 -3.31
CA PRO A 139 -2.33 -19.71 -2.01
C PRO A 139 -1.02 -20.49 -2.12
N VAL A 140 -0.05 -20.16 -1.28
CA VAL A 140 1.21 -20.90 -1.19
C VAL A 140 0.90 -22.28 -0.58
N ALA A 141 1.55 -23.33 -1.08
CA ALA A 141 1.42 -24.65 -0.50
C ALA A 141 1.88 -24.64 0.98
N ALA A 142 1.14 -25.35 1.83
CA ALA A 142 1.45 -25.43 3.25
C ALA A 142 2.89 -25.92 3.48
N GLY A 143 3.69 -25.16 4.23
CA GLY A 143 5.10 -25.43 4.50
C GLY A 143 6.08 -24.61 3.65
N TYR A 144 5.61 -23.85 2.67
CA TYR A 144 6.45 -22.99 1.82
C TYR A 144 6.23 -21.49 2.05
N GLU A 145 5.40 -21.11 3.02
CA GLU A 145 5.09 -19.71 3.33
C GLU A 145 6.33 -18.94 3.79
N GLN A 146 7.17 -19.56 4.62
CA GLN A 146 8.42 -18.96 5.06
C GLN A 146 9.42 -18.77 3.92
N LEU A 147 9.43 -19.69 2.95
CA LEU A 147 10.27 -19.57 1.75
C LEU A 147 9.77 -18.40 0.88
N ALA A 148 8.46 -18.31 0.65
CA ALA A 148 7.87 -17.21 -0.10
C ALA A 148 8.17 -15.86 0.55
N ASP A 149 8.00 -15.72 1.88
CA ASP A 149 8.35 -14.50 2.62
C ASP A 149 9.84 -14.15 2.48
N ALA A 150 10.73 -15.13 2.67
CA ALA A 150 12.17 -14.91 2.54
C ALA A 150 12.57 -14.46 1.13
N VAL A 151 11.95 -15.00 0.09
CA VAL A 151 12.18 -14.62 -1.31
C VAL A 151 11.66 -13.21 -1.59
N GLY A 152 10.48 -12.85 -1.10
CA GLY A 152 9.94 -11.49 -1.22
C GLY A 152 10.83 -10.45 -0.55
N ARG A 153 11.32 -10.74 0.66
CA ARG A 153 12.25 -9.88 1.40
C ARG A 153 13.63 -9.79 0.73
N ALA A 154 14.11 -10.87 0.13
CA ALA A 154 15.33 -10.88 -0.66
C ALA A 154 15.24 -9.95 -1.87
N LEU A 155 14.16 -10.05 -2.65
CA LEU A 155 13.96 -9.21 -3.82
C LEU A 155 13.83 -7.73 -3.45
N ALA A 156 13.04 -7.41 -2.42
CA ALA A 156 12.90 -6.03 -1.95
C ALA A 156 14.24 -5.42 -1.49
N LEU A 157 15.09 -6.22 -0.82
CA LEU A 157 16.41 -5.78 -0.42
C LEU A 157 17.34 -5.53 -1.62
N ILE A 158 17.31 -6.41 -2.62
CA ILE A 158 18.08 -6.26 -3.86
C ILE A 158 17.67 -4.96 -4.57
N GLU A 159 16.37 -4.74 -4.79
CA GLU A 159 15.86 -3.56 -5.50
C GLU A 159 16.15 -2.24 -4.74
N ALA A 160 16.20 -2.28 -3.41
CA ALA A 160 16.57 -1.12 -2.60
C ALA A 160 18.08 -0.85 -2.55
N THR A 161 18.91 -1.82 -2.92
CA THR A 161 20.38 -1.71 -2.82
C THR A 161 20.94 -0.99 -4.04
N GLN A 162 21.56 0.17 -3.82
CA GLN A 162 22.22 0.93 -4.88
C GLN A 162 23.51 0.23 -5.33
N GLY A 163 23.82 0.31 -6.62
CA GLY A 163 25.06 -0.22 -7.19
C GLY A 163 25.04 -1.70 -7.58
N ILE A 164 23.86 -2.33 -7.58
CA ILE A 164 23.65 -3.63 -8.23
C ILE A 164 23.39 -3.40 -9.72
N ASP A 165 23.92 -4.28 -10.55
CA ASP A 165 23.69 -4.23 -11.99
C ASP A 165 22.19 -4.42 -12.29
N PRO A 166 21.56 -3.56 -13.13
CA PRO A 166 20.15 -3.72 -13.50
C PRO A 166 19.81 -5.11 -14.07
N ASP A 167 20.71 -5.73 -14.82
CA ASP A 167 20.51 -7.08 -15.38
C ASP A 167 20.52 -8.15 -14.26
N GLU A 168 21.30 -7.93 -13.19
CA GLU A 168 21.27 -8.79 -11.99
C GLU A 168 19.95 -8.63 -11.22
N VAL A 169 19.43 -7.40 -11.12
CA VAL A 169 18.13 -7.14 -10.49
C VAL A 169 17.00 -7.82 -11.27
N ASP A 170 17.02 -7.75 -12.60
CA ASP A 170 16.02 -8.39 -13.45
C ASP A 170 16.11 -9.92 -13.38
N ALA A 171 17.32 -10.50 -13.37
CA ALA A 171 17.51 -11.93 -13.15
C ALA A 171 17.02 -12.40 -11.77
N ALA A 172 17.22 -11.59 -10.72
CA ALA A 172 16.69 -11.89 -9.38
C ALA A 172 15.16 -11.86 -9.34
N ARG A 173 14.54 -10.92 -10.07
CA ARG A 173 13.08 -10.81 -10.19
C ARG A 173 12.46 -12.01 -10.91
N GLU A 174 13.06 -12.43 -12.02
CA GLU A 174 12.61 -13.63 -12.75
C GLU A 174 12.72 -14.87 -11.86
N ALA A 175 13.86 -15.04 -11.19
CA ALA A 175 14.09 -16.15 -10.28
C ALA A 175 13.08 -16.17 -9.11
N ALA A 176 12.79 -15.02 -8.51
CA ALA A 176 11.78 -14.91 -7.45
C ALA A 176 10.39 -15.34 -7.93
N THR A 177 10.04 -14.98 -9.17
CA THR A 177 8.72 -15.29 -9.75
C THR A 177 8.56 -16.78 -9.88
N LEU A 178 9.55 -17.43 -10.48
CA LEU A 178 9.57 -18.88 -10.67
C LEU A 178 9.56 -19.64 -9.33
N VAL A 179 10.23 -19.12 -8.28
CA VAL A 179 10.22 -19.75 -6.95
C VAL A 179 8.81 -19.72 -6.35
N VAL A 180 8.13 -18.59 -6.43
CA VAL A 180 6.76 -18.46 -5.90
C VAL A 180 5.79 -19.32 -6.70
N GLU A 181 5.88 -19.32 -8.03
CA GLU A 181 5.04 -20.17 -8.89
C GLU A 181 5.23 -21.65 -8.57
N GLU A 182 6.45 -22.10 -8.32
CA GLU A 182 6.73 -23.46 -7.90
C GLU A 182 6.18 -23.76 -6.49
N ALA A 183 6.35 -22.83 -5.55
CA ALA A 183 5.84 -22.95 -4.17
C ALA A 183 4.30 -22.92 -4.08
N ALA A 184 3.63 -22.38 -5.10
CA ALA A 184 2.19 -22.32 -5.23
C ALA A 184 1.55 -23.61 -5.80
N LYS A 185 2.35 -24.54 -6.32
CA LYS A 185 1.82 -25.80 -6.87
C LYS A 185 1.25 -26.68 -5.76
N THR A 186 0.27 -27.51 -6.10
CA THR A 186 -0.28 -28.52 -5.18
C THR A 186 0.80 -29.46 -4.63
N GLU A 187 1.81 -29.77 -5.44
CA GLU A 187 2.98 -30.55 -5.06
C GLU A 187 4.25 -29.81 -5.54
N PRO A 188 4.82 -28.91 -4.73
CA PRO A 188 6.06 -28.20 -5.08
C PRO A 188 7.26 -29.13 -5.18
N ASP A 189 8.11 -28.97 -6.20
CA ASP A 189 9.35 -29.75 -6.34
C ASP A 189 10.53 -29.03 -5.63
N PRO A 190 11.06 -29.59 -4.51
CA PRO A 190 12.18 -28.99 -3.78
C PRO A 190 13.48 -28.94 -4.59
N ARG A 191 13.65 -29.77 -5.61
CA ARG A 191 14.83 -29.75 -6.50
C ARG A 191 14.76 -28.58 -7.47
N VAL A 192 13.56 -28.24 -7.94
CA VAL A 192 13.32 -27.08 -8.79
C VAL A 192 13.53 -25.81 -7.98
N LEU A 193 12.91 -25.71 -6.80
CA LEU A 193 13.10 -24.58 -5.88
C LEU A 193 14.57 -24.31 -5.58
N LYS A 194 15.36 -25.34 -5.25
CA LYS A 194 16.80 -25.17 -4.99
C LYS A 194 17.58 -24.59 -6.16
N LYS A 195 17.22 -24.94 -7.40
CA LYS A 195 17.87 -24.39 -8.60
C LYS A 195 17.46 -22.94 -8.83
N LEU A 196 16.17 -22.64 -8.65
CA LEU A 196 15.61 -21.31 -8.83
C LEU A 196 16.09 -20.31 -7.76
N LEU A 197 16.51 -20.78 -6.59
CA LEU A 197 17.11 -19.93 -5.55
C LEU A 197 18.57 -19.52 -5.83
N LEU A 198 19.27 -20.17 -6.77
CA LEU A 198 20.69 -19.87 -7.02
C LEU A 198 20.94 -18.44 -7.53
N PRO A 199 20.20 -17.91 -8.52
CA PRO A 199 20.38 -16.54 -8.99
C PRO A 199 20.11 -15.52 -7.86
N LEU A 200 19.01 -15.70 -7.11
CA LEU A 200 18.67 -14.86 -5.95
C LEU A 200 19.81 -14.80 -4.92
N ARG A 201 20.46 -15.93 -4.65
CA ARG A 201 21.59 -15.99 -3.73
C ARG A 201 22.84 -15.29 -4.27
N GLY A 202 23.09 -15.42 -5.58
CA GLY A 202 24.17 -14.70 -6.26
C GLY A 202 24.01 -13.19 -6.14
N VAL A 203 22.82 -12.69 -6.47
CA VAL A 203 22.52 -11.25 -6.43
C VAL A 203 22.44 -10.72 -5.00
N LEU A 204 21.91 -11.50 -4.03
CA LEU A 204 22.01 -11.14 -2.62
C LEU A 204 23.45 -11.06 -2.11
N THR A 205 24.36 -11.88 -2.65
CA THR A 205 25.78 -11.81 -2.30
C THR A 205 26.41 -10.53 -2.88
N SER A 206 26.04 -10.17 -4.11
CA SER A 206 26.36 -8.87 -4.72
C SER A 206 25.87 -7.71 -3.82
N ALA A 207 24.60 -7.76 -3.40
CA ALA A 207 23.98 -6.78 -2.49
C ALA A 207 24.69 -6.69 -1.14
N ALA A 208 25.07 -7.82 -0.55
CA ALA A 208 25.82 -7.87 0.71
C ALA A 208 27.15 -7.12 0.61
N ASN A 209 27.85 -7.26 -0.52
CA ASN A 209 29.11 -6.58 -0.81
C ASN A 209 28.93 -5.09 -1.14
N SER A 210 27.77 -4.69 -1.67
CA SER A 210 27.45 -3.30 -2.04
C SER A 210 26.86 -2.45 -0.89
N GLY A 211 26.76 -3.00 0.33
CA GLY A 211 26.38 -2.23 1.53
C GLY A 211 25.15 -2.75 2.28
N ALA A 212 24.45 -3.78 1.78
CA ALA A 212 23.31 -4.40 2.47
C ALA A 212 23.72 -5.36 3.62
N GLY A 213 25.01 -5.67 3.72
CA GLY A 213 25.70 -6.27 4.88
C GLY A 213 24.95 -7.36 5.63
N ALA A 214 24.44 -7.02 6.83
CA ALA A 214 23.83 -7.98 7.75
C ALA A 214 22.45 -8.50 7.30
N ALA A 215 21.63 -7.65 6.68
CA ALA A 215 20.30 -8.02 6.23
C ALA A 215 20.37 -9.02 5.06
N ALA A 216 21.27 -8.78 4.10
CA ALA A 216 21.48 -9.69 2.97
C ALA A 216 22.04 -11.03 3.43
N SER A 217 23.01 -11.03 4.35
CA SER A 217 23.62 -12.26 4.89
C SER A 217 22.62 -13.15 5.66
N ALA A 218 21.71 -12.54 6.41
CA ALA A 218 20.64 -13.26 7.11
C ALA A 218 19.68 -13.92 6.12
N LEU A 219 19.28 -13.21 5.06
CA LEU A 219 18.41 -13.74 4.01
C LEU A 219 19.08 -14.86 3.20
N ILE A 220 20.38 -14.73 2.88
CA ILE A 220 21.14 -15.82 2.24
C ILE A 220 21.04 -17.09 3.06
N THR A 221 21.22 -17.01 4.38
CA THR A 221 21.15 -18.16 5.30
C THR A 221 19.75 -18.79 5.31
N GLN A 222 18.70 -17.96 5.36
CA GLN A 222 17.31 -18.42 5.33
C GLN A 222 16.95 -19.12 4.01
N LEU A 223 17.56 -18.72 2.89
CA LEU A 223 17.39 -19.40 1.59
C LEU A 223 18.23 -20.69 1.46
N MET A 224 19.05 -21.05 2.47
CA MET A 224 19.81 -22.31 2.49
C MET A 224 19.13 -23.44 3.27
N THR A 225 18.22 -23.07 4.17
CA THR A 225 17.49 -23.96 5.09
C THR A 225 16.14 -24.35 4.51
#